data_AF-D6A1W5-F1
#
_entry.id   AF-D6A1W5-F1
#
_cell.length_a   1.000
_cell.length_b   1.000
_cell.length_c   1.000
_cell.angle_alpha   90.00
_cell.angle_beta   90.00
_cell.angle_gamma   90.00
#
_symmetry.space_group_name_H-M   'P 1'
#
loop_
_entity.id
_entity.type
_entity.pdbx_description
1 polymer ?
#
loop_
_entity_poly.entity_id
_entity_poly.type
_entity_poly.pdbx_seq_one_letter_code
_entity_poly.pdbx_strand_id
1 'polypeptide(L)'
;MRSSGRAVRSAWCAGRCGAASGRSDTGGGPERTAAAPHPPRAANRVPPATAGPSALQLPYTGRPESCAVPNDIAVRLPQQQSSSPSEQTAAPREHRPDIDLMRLICSATIMLGHVGAQFIHSTGNDPAGGSGAYWAGHVAEAVNPYAVPLYFAMAGWAVLVGAPPRDGARMWQRIVRNVVPLFVWTAIYLVWAWLRDRNERPVTELAAHSLFGSVQPAYHLWFMYTYIPLIALLAFAVLLRAGKRPWGLGAALLGIAVLPSALTTAAEVTGRDMPPVAWGFGTYSLVYAVGGALLFALPAGAVRRRWPLFVLLPLTMAGALWYNTQIHYVMPNAHLFVAAMSICVLLLVSRVRVPGAWRPRLRKLAGAALGAYLVHVLFVEEIVAPLVSPDLSGPVAGLLLVGLLITVMALSFACSLLWGRLNLRRLLG
;
A
#
# COMPACT_ATOMS: atom_id res chain seq x y z
N MET A 1 26.50 -27.83 11.75
CA MET A 1 25.97 -26.58 12.33
C MET A 1 25.47 -25.66 11.22
N ARG A 2 24.23 -25.84 10.76
CA ARG A 2 23.52 -24.96 9.80
C ARG A 2 22.01 -25.11 10.06
N SER A 3 21.48 -24.47 11.09
CA SER A 3 20.02 -24.46 11.33
C SER A 3 19.45 -23.23 12.04
N SER A 4 20.26 -22.25 12.48
CA SER A 4 19.75 -21.08 13.22
C SER A 4 19.34 -19.87 12.37
N GLY A 5 19.62 -19.84 11.06
CA GLY A 5 19.31 -18.67 10.20
C GLY A 5 17.86 -18.53 9.71
N ARG A 6 17.00 -19.53 9.94
CA ARG A 6 15.62 -19.55 9.41
C ARG A 6 14.61 -18.76 10.24
N ALA A 7 14.77 -18.69 11.56
CA ALA A 7 13.78 -18.10 12.47
C ALA A 7 13.77 -16.56 12.48
N VAL A 8 14.88 -15.91 12.11
CA VAL A 8 14.99 -14.44 12.11
C VAL A 8 14.47 -13.82 10.81
N ARG A 9 14.55 -14.53 9.67
CA ARG A 9 13.93 -14.08 8.41
C ARG A 9 12.39 -14.04 8.48
N SER A 10 11.77 -14.88 9.31
CA SER A 10 10.32 -14.87 9.56
C SER A 10 9.83 -13.76 10.48
N ALA A 11 10.68 -13.16 11.33
CA ALA A 11 10.29 -12.07 12.22
C ALA A 11 10.01 -10.75 11.46
N TRP A 12 10.68 -10.53 10.31
CA TRP A 12 10.35 -9.47 9.36
C TRP A 12 8.95 -9.65 8.72
N CYS A 13 8.47 -10.89 8.59
CA CYS A 13 7.18 -11.24 7.99
C CYS A 13 5.98 -10.99 8.91
N ALA A 14 6.06 -11.34 10.19
CA ALA A 14 4.91 -11.29 11.10
C ALA A 14 4.56 -9.86 11.57
N GLY A 15 5.55 -8.97 11.70
CA GLY A 15 5.32 -7.61 12.22
C GLY A 15 4.65 -6.64 11.24
N ARG A 16 4.79 -6.83 9.91
CA ARG A 16 4.28 -5.89 8.89
C ARG A 16 3.02 -6.35 8.16
N CYS A 17 2.75 -7.66 8.10
CA CYS A 17 1.47 -8.19 7.67
C CYS A 17 0.56 -8.29 8.88
N GLY A 18 -0.45 -7.41 8.98
CA GLY A 18 -1.48 -7.52 10.00
C GLY A 18 -2.29 -8.80 9.81
N ALA A 19 -1.83 -9.89 10.40
CA ALA A 19 -2.61 -11.11 10.56
C ALA A 19 -3.02 -11.21 12.03
N ALA A 20 -4.29 -10.88 12.26
CA ALA A 20 -5.00 -11.32 13.44
C ALA A 20 -5.24 -12.83 13.31
N SER A 21 -4.60 -13.61 14.18
CA SER A 21 -5.13 -14.92 14.59
C SER A 21 -4.58 -15.22 15.98
N GLY A 22 -5.39 -14.89 16.99
CA GLY A 22 -5.16 -15.36 18.34
C GLY A 22 -5.51 -16.84 18.45
N ARG A 23 -4.58 -17.63 18.99
CA ARG A 23 -4.88 -18.65 20.00
C ARG A 23 -3.59 -19.01 20.72
N SER A 24 -3.56 -18.60 21.98
CA SER A 24 -2.77 -19.20 23.04
C SER A 24 -3.17 -20.66 23.20
N ASP A 25 -2.20 -21.57 23.27
CA ASP A 25 -2.36 -22.79 24.05
C ASP A 25 -1.08 -23.07 24.83
N THR A 26 -1.26 -23.03 26.14
CA THR A 26 -0.30 -23.40 27.18
C THR A 26 -0.40 -24.91 27.44
N GLY A 27 0.75 -25.58 27.47
CA GLY A 27 1.06 -26.62 28.46
C GLY A 27 0.57 -28.07 28.25
N GLY A 28 1.54 -28.99 28.23
CA GLY A 28 1.53 -30.14 29.14
C GLY A 28 1.16 -31.53 28.62
N GLY A 29 2.18 -32.34 28.32
CA GLY A 29 2.36 -33.74 28.80
C GLY A 29 1.44 -34.88 28.30
N PRO A 30 1.89 -36.15 28.32
CA PRO A 30 1.38 -37.20 27.43
C PRO A 30 0.50 -38.30 28.10
N GLU A 31 -0.20 -39.02 27.22
CA GLU A 31 -0.71 -40.42 27.31
C GLU A 31 -1.74 -40.83 28.39
N ARG A 32 -2.93 -41.28 27.93
CA ARG A 32 -3.45 -42.66 28.11
C ARG A 32 -4.82 -42.92 27.43
N THR A 33 -4.79 -43.86 26.48
CA THR A 33 -5.73 -44.98 26.21
C THR A 33 -7.27 -44.86 26.35
N ALA A 34 -7.94 -45.17 25.23
CA ALA A 34 -8.93 -46.25 25.00
C ALA A 34 -10.46 -45.95 24.86
N ALA A 35 -10.99 -46.56 23.78
CA ALA A 35 -12.32 -47.17 23.55
C ALA A 35 -13.51 -46.33 22.99
N ALA A 36 -14.02 -46.82 21.84
CA ALA A 36 -15.30 -46.52 21.16
C ALA A 36 -16.42 -47.50 21.65
N PRO A 37 -17.66 -47.63 21.07
CA PRO A 37 -18.34 -46.93 19.95
C PRO A 37 -19.88 -46.60 20.11
N HIS A 38 -20.42 -45.69 19.25
CA HIS A 38 -21.75 -45.57 18.53
C HIS A 38 -23.11 -46.20 19.00
N PRO A 39 -24.34 -45.87 18.47
CA PRO A 39 -24.85 -44.84 17.52
C PRO A 39 -26.28 -44.22 17.88
N PRO A 40 -27.31 -44.00 16.98
CA PRO A 40 -27.74 -42.68 16.47
C PRO A 40 -29.28 -42.36 16.52
N ARG A 41 -29.69 -41.20 15.95
CA ARG A 41 -31.05 -40.71 15.46
C ARG A 41 -31.43 -39.36 16.11
N ALA A 42 -32.17 -38.41 15.50
CA ALA A 42 -33.13 -38.46 14.40
C ALA A 42 -33.23 -37.13 13.62
N ALA A 43 -33.75 -37.24 12.40
CA ALA A 43 -34.12 -36.17 11.48
C ALA A 43 -35.29 -35.32 11.98
N ASN A 44 -35.42 -34.09 11.47
CA ASN A 44 -36.75 -33.49 11.32
C ASN A 44 -36.90 -32.69 10.03
N ARG A 45 -38.08 -32.92 9.43
CA ARG A 45 -38.54 -32.61 8.08
C ARG A 45 -39.07 -31.18 7.94
N VAL A 46 -38.99 -30.70 6.71
CA VAL A 46 -39.79 -29.62 6.08
C VAL A 46 -41.26 -30.06 5.93
N PRO A 47 -42.22 -29.11 5.86
CA PRO A 47 -43.06 -29.09 4.65
C PRO A 47 -43.34 -27.68 4.06
N PRO A 48 -43.79 -27.62 2.78
CA PRO A 48 -43.88 -26.40 1.97
C PRO A 48 -45.32 -25.93 1.71
N ALA A 49 -45.50 -24.68 1.26
CA ALA A 49 -46.70 -24.17 0.58
C ALA A 49 -46.36 -22.80 -0.05
N THR A 50 -46.81 -22.34 -1.22
CA THR A 50 -47.61 -22.85 -2.34
C THR A 50 -47.52 -21.76 -3.42
N ALA A 51 -47.46 -22.17 -4.68
CA ALA A 51 -47.48 -21.31 -5.86
C ALA A 51 -48.87 -20.70 -6.14
N GLY A 52 -48.92 -19.59 -6.89
CA GLY A 52 -50.16 -19.10 -7.51
C GLY A 52 -50.05 -17.70 -8.12
N PRO A 53 -50.04 -17.54 -9.46
CA PRO A 53 -49.90 -16.27 -10.16
C PRO A 53 -51.27 -15.71 -10.59
N SER A 54 -51.36 -14.40 -10.87
CA SER A 54 -52.34 -13.87 -11.83
C SER A 54 -51.95 -12.50 -12.34
N ALA A 55 -51.75 -12.46 -13.66
CA ALA A 55 -51.62 -11.29 -14.49
C ALA A 55 -52.98 -10.59 -14.67
N LEU A 56 -52.97 -9.28 -14.85
CA LEU A 56 -54.12 -8.55 -15.40
C LEU A 56 -53.60 -7.45 -16.33
N GLN A 57 -53.71 -7.77 -17.62
CA GLN A 57 -53.54 -6.90 -18.77
C GLN A 57 -54.94 -6.51 -19.25
N LEU A 58 -55.23 -5.23 -19.44
CA LEU A 58 -56.40 -4.73 -20.15
C LEU A 58 -56.01 -3.46 -20.96
N PRO A 59 -56.78 -3.13 -22.02
CA PRO A 59 -56.21 -2.83 -23.31
C PRO A 59 -56.40 -1.38 -23.76
N TYR A 60 -55.59 -1.02 -24.76
CA TYR A 60 -55.58 0.24 -25.48
C TYR A 60 -56.47 0.15 -26.72
N THR A 61 -57.47 1.03 -26.84
CA THR A 61 -58.17 1.31 -28.11
C THR A 61 -58.66 2.75 -28.12
N GLY A 62 -58.39 3.50 -29.20
CA GLY A 62 -59.23 4.63 -29.61
C GLY A 62 -58.53 5.98 -29.85
N ARG A 63 -58.16 6.24 -31.11
CA ARG A 63 -58.20 7.55 -31.82
C ARG A 63 -58.96 7.30 -33.14
N PRO A 64 -59.44 8.31 -33.90
CA PRO A 64 -59.17 9.76 -33.89
C PRO A 64 -60.48 10.61 -33.87
N GLU A 65 -60.45 11.95 -33.73
CA GLU A 65 -60.69 12.95 -34.80
C GLU A 65 -60.58 14.34 -34.14
N SER A 66 -59.67 15.24 -34.57
CA SER A 66 -59.90 16.30 -35.56
C SER A 66 -61.08 17.25 -35.24
N CYS A 67 -60.82 18.30 -34.47
CA CYS A 67 -61.56 19.56 -34.57
C CYS A 67 -60.60 20.73 -34.32
N ALA A 68 -60.33 21.49 -35.37
CA ALA A 68 -59.54 22.70 -35.35
C ALA A 68 -60.41 23.86 -34.81
N VAL A 69 -59.88 24.60 -33.84
CA VAL A 69 -60.37 25.94 -33.48
C VAL A 69 -59.15 26.84 -33.33
N PRO A 70 -59.06 27.97 -34.04
CA PRO A 70 -57.96 28.91 -33.92
C PRO A 70 -58.22 29.84 -32.72
N ASN A 71 -57.21 30.04 -31.88
CA ASN A 71 -57.22 31.13 -30.91
C ASN A 71 -55.83 31.75 -30.83
N ASP A 72 -55.68 32.83 -31.60
CA ASP A 72 -54.78 33.92 -31.30
C ASP A 72 -55.12 34.49 -29.93
N ILE A 73 -54.29 34.24 -28.93
CA ILE A 73 -53.99 35.13 -27.79
C ILE A 73 -52.58 34.76 -27.36
N ALA A 74 -51.60 35.45 -27.96
CA ALA A 74 -50.20 35.39 -27.56
C ALA A 74 -50.01 36.18 -26.25
N VAL A 75 -50.26 35.54 -25.11
CA VAL A 75 -49.73 36.02 -23.83
C VAL A 75 -48.24 35.68 -23.79
N ARG A 76 -47.40 36.68 -24.07
CA ARG A 76 -45.94 36.63 -23.85
C ARG A 76 -45.68 36.43 -22.35
N LEU A 77 -45.52 35.19 -21.92
CA LEU A 77 -44.85 34.87 -20.67
C LEU A 77 -43.36 35.18 -20.82
N PRO A 78 -42.71 35.83 -19.83
CA PRO A 78 -41.27 36.06 -19.89
C PRO A 78 -40.55 34.73 -20.05
N GLN A 79 -39.76 34.60 -21.13
CA GLN A 79 -38.79 33.52 -21.27
C GLN A 79 -37.90 33.54 -20.03
N GLN A 80 -38.09 32.58 -19.13
CA GLN A 80 -37.04 32.17 -18.22
C GLN A 80 -35.88 31.70 -19.11
N GLN A 81 -34.88 32.57 -19.26
CA GLN A 81 -33.54 32.18 -19.67
C GLN A 81 -33.13 31.04 -18.75
N SER A 82 -33.27 29.82 -19.27
CA SER A 82 -32.66 28.63 -18.75
C SER A 82 -31.17 28.88 -18.85
N SER A 83 -30.59 29.38 -17.77
CA SER A 83 -29.17 29.41 -17.56
C SER A 83 -28.72 27.96 -17.58
N SER A 84 -28.24 27.52 -18.74
CA SER A 84 -27.40 26.34 -18.87
C SER A 84 -26.38 26.42 -17.73
N PRO A 85 -26.26 25.40 -16.85
CA PRO A 85 -25.25 25.43 -15.82
C PRO A 85 -23.92 25.53 -16.55
N SER A 86 -23.30 26.70 -16.45
CA SER A 86 -22.00 26.96 -16.99
C SER A 86 -21.11 25.83 -16.52
N GLU A 87 -20.48 25.14 -17.46
CA GLU A 87 -19.30 24.33 -17.19
C GLU A 87 -18.34 25.27 -16.47
N GLN A 88 -18.38 25.23 -15.14
CA GLN A 88 -17.35 25.79 -14.30
C GLN A 88 -16.08 25.08 -14.75
N THR A 89 -15.35 25.79 -15.62
CA THR A 89 -14.02 25.46 -16.04
C THR A 89 -13.24 25.32 -14.74
N ALA A 90 -13.08 24.07 -14.30
CA ALA A 90 -12.48 23.78 -13.01
C ALA A 90 -11.13 24.47 -12.98
N ALA A 91 -10.99 25.46 -12.08
CA ALA A 91 -9.78 26.25 -11.94
C ALA A 91 -8.55 25.33 -12.00
N PRO A 92 -7.47 25.72 -12.71
CA PRO A 92 -6.26 24.91 -12.81
C PRO A 92 -5.79 24.55 -11.41
N ARG A 93 -5.91 23.27 -11.04
CA ARG A 93 -5.58 22.82 -9.68
C ARG A 93 -4.10 23.05 -9.45
N GLU A 94 -3.79 23.85 -8.44
CA GLU A 94 -2.41 24.21 -8.09
C GLU A 94 -1.60 22.95 -7.75
N HIS A 95 -0.51 22.73 -8.49
CA HIS A 95 0.42 21.64 -8.20
C HIS A 95 1.07 21.88 -6.83
N ARG A 96 1.02 20.88 -5.95
CA ARG A 96 1.52 20.98 -4.57
C ARG A 96 2.97 20.49 -4.45
N PRO A 97 3.98 21.39 -4.42
CA PRO A 97 5.39 20.98 -4.34
C PRO A 97 5.75 20.32 -3.01
N ASP A 98 5.01 20.60 -1.93
CA ASP A 98 5.19 19.97 -0.63
C ASP A 98 4.85 18.47 -0.65
N ILE A 99 3.92 18.03 -1.50
CA ILE A 99 3.62 16.62 -1.71
C ILE A 99 4.76 15.91 -2.45
N ASP A 100 5.38 16.58 -3.43
CA ASP A 100 6.57 16.04 -4.10
C ASP A 100 7.75 15.91 -3.13
N LEU A 101 7.95 16.90 -2.25
CA LEU A 101 8.96 16.84 -1.18
C LEU A 101 8.69 15.67 -0.23
N MET A 102 7.44 15.49 0.18
CA MET A 102 7.05 14.36 1.02
C MET A 102 7.39 13.01 0.38
N ARG A 103 7.13 12.84 -0.92
CA ARG A 103 7.51 11.62 -1.66
C ARG A 103 9.00 11.36 -1.62
N LEU A 104 9.83 12.39 -1.78
CA LEU A 104 11.28 12.23 -1.75
C LEU A 104 11.79 11.88 -0.34
N ILE A 105 11.26 12.53 0.70
CA ILE A 105 11.58 12.21 2.09
C ILE A 105 11.24 10.75 2.36
N CYS A 106 10.01 10.32 2.06
CA CYS A 106 9.59 8.93 2.27
C CYS A 106 10.42 7.93 1.46
N SER A 107 10.81 8.28 0.22
CA SER A 107 11.69 7.42 -0.60
C SER A 107 13.06 7.23 0.05
N ALA A 108 13.70 8.33 0.48
CA ALA A 108 15.00 8.30 1.14
C ALA A 108 14.94 7.50 2.45
N THR A 109 13.88 7.70 3.23
CA THR A 109 13.66 7.03 4.51
C THR A 109 13.43 5.52 4.37
N ILE A 110 12.69 5.07 3.34
CA ILE A 110 12.56 3.64 3.03
C ILE A 110 13.91 3.03 2.67
N MET A 111 14.70 3.70 1.82
CA MET A 111 16.03 3.23 1.46
C MET A 111 16.96 3.18 2.68
N LEU A 112 16.90 4.17 3.58
CA LEU A 112 17.61 4.15 4.86
C LEU A 112 17.25 2.92 5.69
N GLY A 113 15.96 2.59 5.79
CA GLY A 113 15.51 1.39 6.50
C GLY A 113 16.04 0.10 5.90
N HIS A 114 16.01 -0.05 4.57
CA HIS A 114 16.53 -1.23 3.89
C HIS A 114 18.06 -1.36 4.01
N VAL A 115 18.80 -0.25 3.94
CA VAL A 115 20.25 -0.25 4.21
C VAL A 115 20.50 -0.64 5.67
N GLY A 116 19.79 -0.01 6.62
CA GLY A 116 19.92 -0.31 8.06
C GLY A 116 19.57 -1.76 8.41
N ALA A 117 18.59 -2.35 7.73
CA ALA A 117 18.21 -3.74 7.91
C ALA A 117 19.35 -4.72 7.57
N GLN A 118 20.21 -4.40 6.60
CA GLN A 118 21.40 -5.23 6.28
C GLN A 118 22.41 -5.21 7.44
N PHE A 119 22.57 -4.08 8.13
CA PHE A 119 23.41 -3.99 9.33
C PHE A 119 22.85 -4.86 10.47
N ILE A 120 21.54 -4.80 10.72
CA ILE A 120 20.88 -5.67 11.71
C ILE A 120 21.02 -7.15 11.31
N HIS A 121 20.88 -7.47 10.02
CA HIS A 121 21.00 -8.84 9.54
C HIS A 121 22.41 -9.40 9.73
N SER A 122 23.44 -8.58 9.49
CA SER A 122 24.84 -8.99 9.61
C SER A 122 25.23 -9.42 11.03
N THR A 123 24.53 -8.91 12.05
CA THR A 123 24.78 -9.23 13.47
C THR A 123 23.83 -10.29 14.02
N GLY A 124 22.96 -10.87 13.18
CA GLY A 124 21.91 -11.79 13.65
C GLY A 124 20.86 -11.12 14.54
N ASN A 125 20.74 -9.78 14.49
CA ASN A 125 19.95 -8.97 15.41
C ASN A 125 20.34 -9.14 16.89
N ASP A 126 21.63 -9.36 17.16
CA ASP A 126 22.18 -9.49 18.52
C ASP A 126 23.33 -8.48 18.71
N PRO A 127 23.29 -7.62 19.75
CA PRO A 127 24.38 -6.70 20.02
C PRO A 127 25.73 -7.40 20.32
N ALA A 128 25.72 -8.65 20.80
CA ALA A 128 26.92 -9.44 21.01
C ALA A 128 27.58 -9.88 19.68
N GLY A 129 26.79 -9.93 18.60
CA GLY A 129 27.26 -10.26 17.25
C GLY A 129 27.87 -9.10 16.48
N GLY A 130 28.09 -7.94 17.10
CA GLY A 130 28.68 -6.76 16.45
C GLY A 130 27.97 -5.47 16.85
N SER A 131 28.36 -4.88 17.99
CA SER A 131 27.62 -3.76 18.59
C SER A 131 27.52 -2.52 17.70
N GLY A 132 28.59 -2.19 16.96
CA GLY A 132 28.60 -1.03 16.07
C GLY A 132 27.60 -1.15 14.93
N ALA A 133 27.61 -2.28 14.21
CA ALA A 133 26.67 -2.56 13.15
C ALA A 133 25.23 -2.69 13.68
N TYR A 134 25.03 -3.37 14.81
CA TYR A 134 23.72 -3.54 15.46
C TYR A 134 23.05 -2.18 15.74
N TRP A 135 23.76 -1.27 16.42
CA TRP A 135 23.19 0.04 16.78
C TRP A 135 23.01 0.96 15.57
N ALA A 136 23.93 0.96 14.61
CA ALA A 136 23.78 1.73 13.38
C ALA A 136 22.50 1.33 12.61
N GLY A 137 22.28 0.01 12.47
CA GLY A 137 21.09 -0.53 11.81
C GLY A 137 19.80 -0.22 12.54
N HIS A 138 19.76 -0.39 13.87
CA HIS A 138 18.55 -0.11 14.67
C HIS A 138 18.20 1.37 14.74
N VAL A 139 19.19 2.26 14.79
CA VAL A 139 18.94 3.71 14.69
C VAL A 139 18.32 4.08 13.35
N ALA A 140 18.82 3.51 12.24
CA ALA A 140 18.25 3.71 10.91
C ALA A 140 16.80 3.18 10.82
N GLU A 141 16.55 1.97 11.33
CA GLU A 141 15.21 1.37 11.34
C GLU A 141 14.22 2.08 12.28
N ALA A 142 14.68 2.79 13.31
CA ALA A 142 13.83 3.59 14.19
C ALA A 142 13.30 4.87 13.51
N VAL A 143 14.04 5.41 12.53
CA VAL A 143 13.66 6.60 11.75
C VAL A 143 12.71 6.26 10.60
N ASN A 144 12.83 5.06 10.05
CA ASN A 144 12.06 4.56 8.90
C ASN A 144 10.50 4.54 9.01
N PRO A 145 9.87 4.17 10.15
CA PRO A 145 8.54 3.53 10.11
C PRO A 145 7.39 4.42 9.62
N TYR A 146 7.53 5.74 9.63
CA TYR A 146 6.48 6.65 9.16
C TYR A 146 6.33 6.67 7.63
N ALA A 147 7.35 6.24 6.86
CA ALA A 147 7.39 6.50 5.43
C ALA A 147 6.26 5.79 4.66
N VAL A 148 5.97 4.53 4.99
CA VAL A 148 4.88 3.76 4.36
C VAL A 148 3.49 4.34 4.69
N PRO A 149 3.13 4.61 5.96
CA PRO A 149 1.92 5.34 6.32
C PRO A 149 1.73 6.66 5.55
N LEU A 150 2.80 7.43 5.35
CA LEU A 150 2.73 8.67 4.60
C LEU A 150 2.46 8.46 3.11
N TYR A 151 2.93 7.35 2.52
CA TYR A 151 2.52 6.98 1.17
C TYR A 151 1.02 6.70 1.07
N PHE A 152 0.43 6.01 2.06
CA PHE A 152 -1.03 5.84 2.12
C PHE A 152 -1.75 7.18 2.29
N ALA A 153 -1.26 8.07 3.17
CA ALA A 153 -1.79 9.42 3.35
C ALA A 153 -1.77 10.24 2.04
N MET A 154 -0.67 10.21 1.30
CA MET A 154 -0.55 10.88 0.00
C MET A 154 -1.48 10.26 -1.05
N ALA A 155 -1.66 8.94 -1.04
CA ALA A 155 -2.59 8.25 -1.92
C ALA A 155 -4.04 8.68 -1.65
N GLY A 156 -4.44 8.67 -0.37
CA GLY A 156 -5.75 9.11 0.08
C GLY A 156 -6.00 10.57 -0.29
N TRP A 157 -5.05 11.46 -0.03
CA TRP A 157 -5.15 12.86 -0.44
C TRP A 157 -5.32 13.00 -1.95
N ALA A 158 -4.51 12.29 -2.75
CA ALA A 158 -4.57 12.38 -4.21
C ALA A 158 -5.91 11.89 -4.77
N VAL A 159 -6.51 10.84 -4.20
CA VAL A 159 -7.78 10.27 -4.67
C VAL A 159 -8.99 11.03 -4.13
N LEU A 160 -8.97 11.48 -2.87
CA LEU A 160 -10.13 12.10 -2.22
C LEU A 160 -10.22 13.61 -2.47
N VAL A 161 -9.07 14.30 -2.56
CA VAL A 161 -9.02 15.78 -2.56
C VAL A 161 -8.25 16.33 -3.75
N GLY A 162 -7.00 15.92 -3.93
CA GLY A 162 -6.07 16.54 -4.88
C GLY A 162 -6.46 16.35 -6.35
N ALA A 163 -6.80 15.11 -6.73
CA ALA A 163 -7.18 14.76 -8.08
C ALA A 163 -8.19 13.60 -8.10
N PRO A 164 -9.43 13.80 -7.61
CA PRO A 164 -10.43 12.74 -7.63
C PRO A 164 -10.72 12.26 -9.06
N PRO A 165 -10.86 10.93 -9.27
CA PRO A 165 -11.22 10.38 -10.58
C PRO A 165 -12.61 10.85 -10.99
N ARG A 166 -12.76 11.24 -12.26
CA ARG A 166 -14.04 11.73 -12.82
C ARG A 166 -14.88 10.62 -13.44
N ASP A 167 -14.23 9.54 -13.87
CA ASP A 167 -14.82 8.42 -14.57
C ASP A 167 -14.03 7.13 -14.26
N GLY A 168 -14.61 5.99 -14.63
CA GLY A 168 -13.97 4.68 -14.45
C GLY A 168 -12.72 4.49 -15.30
N ALA A 169 -12.64 5.09 -16.49
CA ALA A 169 -11.51 4.93 -17.41
C ALA A 169 -10.22 5.56 -16.87
N ARG A 170 -10.29 6.80 -16.36
CA ARG A 170 -9.17 7.48 -15.69
C ARG A 170 -8.74 6.75 -14.43
N MET A 171 -9.67 6.12 -13.73
CA MET A 171 -9.34 5.28 -12.59
C MET A 171 -8.58 4.03 -13.03
N TRP A 172 -9.07 3.33 -14.05
CA TRP A 172 -8.40 2.15 -14.60
C TRP A 172 -6.99 2.47 -15.09
N GLN A 173 -6.80 3.61 -15.78
CA GLN A 173 -5.48 4.09 -16.17
C GLN A 173 -4.53 4.25 -14.97
N ARG A 174 -5.02 4.72 -13.81
CA ARG A 174 -4.22 4.82 -12.58
C ARG A 174 -3.87 3.45 -12.03
N ILE A 175 -4.81 2.50 -12.04
CA ILE A 175 -4.57 1.12 -11.60
C ILE A 175 -3.50 0.48 -12.49
N VAL A 176 -3.70 0.49 -13.81
CA VAL A 176 -2.77 -0.09 -14.80
C VAL A 176 -1.37 0.52 -14.69
N ARG A 177 -1.26 1.83 -14.46
CA ARG A 177 0.04 2.50 -14.28
C ARG A 177 0.83 1.98 -13.07
N ASN A 178 0.18 1.38 -12.08
CA ASN A 178 0.86 0.79 -10.91
C ASN A 178 0.98 -0.74 -11.05
N VAL A 179 -0.03 -1.41 -11.62
CA VAL A 179 -0.06 -2.85 -11.82
C VAL A 179 0.98 -3.32 -12.86
N VAL A 180 1.19 -2.57 -13.93
CA VAL A 180 2.17 -2.94 -14.96
C VAL A 180 3.59 -2.96 -14.39
N PRO A 181 4.08 -1.90 -13.72
CA PRO A 181 5.38 -1.95 -13.06
C PRO A 181 5.48 -3.05 -12.00
N LEU A 182 4.42 -3.30 -11.23
CA LEU A 182 4.40 -4.38 -10.25
C LEU A 182 4.78 -5.72 -10.91
N PHE A 183 4.08 -6.13 -11.97
CA PHE A 183 4.35 -7.41 -12.63
C PHE A 183 5.68 -7.45 -13.39
N VAL A 184 6.08 -6.34 -14.02
CA VAL A 184 7.39 -6.26 -14.69
C VAL A 184 8.53 -6.44 -13.67
N TRP A 185 8.45 -5.77 -12.52
CA TRP A 185 9.46 -5.91 -11.46
C TRP A 185 9.42 -7.26 -10.77
N THR A 186 8.24 -7.86 -10.60
CA THR A 186 8.15 -9.26 -10.18
C THR A 186 8.93 -10.18 -11.11
N ALA A 187 8.77 -10.04 -12.43
CA ALA A 187 9.53 -10.83 -13.40
C ALA A 187 11.03 -10.57 -13.30
N ILE A 188 11.45 -9.29 -13.21
CA ILE A 188 12.86 -8.91 -13.05
C ILE A 188 13.45 -9.55 -11.78
N TYR A 189 12.76 -9.49 -10.65
CA TYR A 189 13.24 -10.08 -9.40
C TYR A 189 13.34 -11.60 -9.46
N LEU A 190 12.42 -12.28 -10.14
CA LEU A 190 12.50 -13.72 -10.34
C LEU A 190 13.69 -14.11 -11.21
N VAL A 191 13.93 -13.37 -12.31
CA VAL A 191 15.09 -13.59 -13.18
C VAL A 191 16.39 -13.31 -12.42
N TRP A 192 16.45 -12.20 -11.67
CA TRP A 192 17.60 -11.87 -10.85
C TRP A 192 17.90 -12.94 -9.79
N ALA A 193 16.89 -13.40 -9.07
CA ALA A 193 17.05 -14.44 -8.06
C ALA A 193 17.47 -15.79 -8.67
N TRP A 194 16.97 -16.12 -9.86
CA TRP A 194 17.41 -17.28 -10.62
C TRP A 194 18.87 -17.17 -11.05
N LEU A 195 19.30 -16.04 -11.62
CA LEU A 195 20.70 -15.81 -12.05
C LEU A 195 21.72 -15.82 -10.89
N ARG A 196 21.26 -15.62 -9.66
CA ARG A 196 22.09 -15.57 -8.46
C ARG A 196 22.01 -16.83 -7.60
N ASP A 197 21.36 -17.89 -8.09
CA ASP A 197 21.09 -19.13 -7.35
C ASP A 197 20.46 -18.87 -5.96
N ARG A 198 19.64 -17.82 -5.86
CA ARG A 198 18.94 -17.42 -4.62
C ARG A 198 17.54 -18.03 -4.52
N ASN A 199 17.13 -18.83 -5.50
CA ASN A 199 15.83 -19.50 -5.48
C ASN A 199 15.91 -20.78 -4.64
N GLU A 200 15.20 -20.80 -3.51
CA GLU A 200 15.07 -21.99 -2.65
C GLU A 200 14.05 -23.01 -3.20
N ARG A 201 13.30 -22.67 -4.25
CA ARG A 201 12.21 -23.47 -4.86
C ARG A 201 12.20 -23.36 -6.40
N PRO A 202 11.47 -24.25 -7.11
CA PRO A 202 11.33 -24.19 -8.57
C PRO A 202 10.72 -22.86 -9.04
N VAL A 203 11.26 -22.26 -10.11
CA VAL A 203 10.85 -20.94 -10.63
C VAL A 203 9.35 -20.86 -10.96
N THR A 204 8.74 -21.96 -11.36
CA THR A 204 7.30 -22.05 -11.66
C THR A 204 6.43 -21.89 -10.42
N GLU A 205 6.85 -22.47 -9.28
CA GLU A 205 6.19 -22.26 -8.00
C GLU A 205 6.40 -20.81 -7.53
N LEU A 206 7.62 -20.28 -7.60
CA LEU A 206 7.85 -18.86 -7.27
C LEU A 206 7.05 -17.92 -8.18
N ALA A 207 6.87 -18.22 -9.46
CA ALA A 207 6.07 -17.40 -10.36
C ALA A 207 4.60 -17.38 -9.92
N ALA A 208 4.01 -18.56 -9.65
CA ALA A 208 2.64 -18.67 -9.15
C ALA A 208 2.48 -17.95 -7.81
N HIS A 209 3.37 -18.21 -6.85
CA HIS A 209 3.38 -17.55 -5.55
C HIS A 209 3.58 -16.03 -5.66
N SER A 210 4.34 -15.55 -6.64
CA SER A 210 4.61 -14.11 -6.82
C SER A 210 3.39 -13.35 -7.32
N LEU A 211 2.56 -13.98 -8.15
CA LEU A 211 1.28 -13.39 -8.61
C LEU A 211 0.33 -13.12 -7.43
N PHE A 212 0.42 -13.92 -6.37
CA PHE A 212 -0.34 -13.75 -5.12
C PHE A 212 0.42 -12.99 -4.03
N GLY A 213 1.63 -12.48 -4.34
CA GLY A 213 2.45 -11.66 -3.44
C GLY A 213 3.16 -12.43 -2.32
N SER A 214 3.45 -13.72 -2.51
CA SER A 214 3.95 -14.63 -1.47
C SER A 214 5.42 -15.08 -1.59
N VAL A 215 6.28 -14.35 -2.33
CA VAL A 215 7.67 -14.81 -2.58
C VAL A 215 8.72 -13.90 -1.97
N GLN A 216 9.76 -14.54 -1.42
CA GLN A 216 10.96 -13.97 -0.78
C GLN A 216 11.66 -12.84 -1.59
N PRO A 217 11.83 -12.88 -2.93
CA PRO A 217 12.35 -11.74 -3.71
C PRO A 217 11.32 -10.62 -3.94
N ALA A 218 10.02 -10.94 -3.95
CA ALA A 218 8.92 -10.01 -4.22
C ALA A 218 8.33 -9.36 -2.96
N TYR A 219 8.84 -9.68 -1.75
CA TYR A 219 8.38 -9.10 -0.48
C TYR A 219 8.44 -7.58 -0.48
N HIS A 220 9.42 -6.97 -1.16
CA HIS A 220 9.54 -5.53 -1.26
C HIS A 220 8.36 -4.86 -1.99
N LEU A 221 7.61 -5.63 -2.79
CA LEU A 221 6.42 -5.17 -3.51
C LEU A 221 5.14 -5.29 -2.67
N TRP A 222 5.20 -5.78 -1.42
CA TRP A 222 4.04 -5.92 -0.51
C TRP A 222 3.20 -4.64 -0.47
N PHE A 223 3.87 -3.49 -0.43
CA PHE A 223 3.22 -2.18 -0.41
C PHE A 223 2.30 -2.00 -1.61
N MET A 224 2.66 -2.46 -2.81
CA MET A 224 1.83 -2.32 -4.01
C MET A 224 0.57 -3.20 -3.94
N TYR A 225 0.67 -4.41 -3.38
CA TYR A 225 -0.46 -5.31 -3.14
C TYR A 225 -1.48 -4.74 -2.16
N THR A 226 -1.05 -3.84 -1.25
CA THR A 226 -1.95 -3.06 -0.39
C THR A 226 -2.40 -1.75 -1.00
N TYR A 227 -1.49 -1.03 -1.66
CA TYR A 227 -1.72 0.28 -2.24
C TYR A 227 -2.78 0.25 -3.35
N ILE A 228 -2.70 -0.72 -4.26
CA ILE A 228 -3.59 -0.80 -5.43
C ILE A 228 -5.04 -1.04 -5.00
N PRO A 229 -5.38 -2.05 -4.17
CA PRO A 229 -6.74 -2.23 -3.66
C PRO A 229 -7.24 -1.04 -2.83
N LEU A 230 -6.35 -0.40 -2.05
CA LEU A 230 -6.71 0.77 -1.25
C LEU A 230 -7.13 1.95 -2.14
N ILE A 231 -6.33 2.32 -3.15
CA ILE A 231 -6.72 3.40 -4.07
C ILE A 231 -7.97 3.02 -4.87
N ALA A 232 -8.13 1.73 -5.21
CA ALA A 232 -9.31 1.20 -5.89
C ALA A 232 -10.58 1.42 -5.06
N LEU A 233 -10.55 1.08 -3.77
CA LEU A 233 -11.67 1.31 -2.87
C LEU A 233 -12.01 2.80 -2.73
N LEU A 234 -11.00 3.65 -2.49
CA LEU A 234 -11.24 5.09 -2.31
C LEU A 234 -11.82 5.73 -3.57
N ALA A 235 -11.33 5.33 -4.74
CA ALA A 235 -11.87 5.80 -6.01
C ALA A 235 -13.29 5.30 -6.27
N PHE A 236 -13.57 4.03 -5.93
CA PHE A 236 -14.92 3.46 -6.00
C PHE A 236 -15.90 4.29 -5.17
N ALA A 237 -15.55 4.62 -3.93
CA ALA A 237 -16.37 5.46 -3.06
C ALA A 237 -16.60 6.87 -3.64
N VAL A 238 -15.56 7.51 -4.18
CA VAL A 238 -15.66 8.84 -4.82
C VAL A 238 -16.58 8.80 -6.05
N LEU A 239 -16.46 7.77 -6.89
CA LEU A 239 -17.27 7.62 -8.09
C LEU A 239 -18.74 7.32 -7.76
N LEU A 240 -18.99 6.45 -6.77
CA LEU A 240 -20.34 6.19 -6.27
C LEU A 240 -21.00 7.48 -5.75
N ARG A 241 -20.27 8.26 -4.94
CA ARG A 241 -20.76 9.55 -4.43
C ARG A 241 -21.08 10.53 -5.56
N ALA A 242 -20.36 10.47 -6.68
CA ALA A 242 -20.60 11.27 -7.87
C ALA A 242 -21.73 10.72 -8.77
N GLY A 243 -22.51 9.74 -8.30
CA GLY A 243 -23.62 9.12 -9.04
C GLY A 243 -23.19 8.19 -10.17
N LYS A 244 -21.88 7.87 -10.27
CA LYS A 244 -21.38 6.91 -11.26
C LYS A 244 -21.54 5.48 -10.74
N ARG A 245 -21.62 4.51 -11.65
CA ARG A 245 -21.73 3.08 -11.32
C ARG A 245 -20.52 2.31 -11.86
N PRO A 246 -19.36 2.35 -11.18
CA PRO A 246 -18.13 1.71 -11.65
C PRO A 246 -18.15 0.18 -11.38
N TRP A 247 -19.07 -0.54 -12.02
CA TRP A 247 -19.29 -1.98 -11.78
C TRP A 247 -18.02 -2.83 -11.90
N GLY A 248 -17.19 -2.59 -12.92
CA GLY A 248 -15.94 -3.33 -13.10
C GLY A 248 -14.96 -3.16 -11.93
N LEU A 249 -14.92 -1.96 -11.33
CA LEU A 249 -14.09 -1.70 -10.15
C LEU A 249 -14.66 -2.39 -8.91
N GLY A 250 -15.98 -2.37 -8.74
CA GLY A 250 -16.68 -3.08 -7.68
C GLY A 250 -16.47 -4.60 -7.76
N ALA A 251 -16.59 -5.17 -8.95
CA ALA A 251 -16.33 -6.58 -9.21
C ALA A 251 -14.87 -6.97 -8.94
N ALA A 252 -13.91 -6.14 -9.34
CA ALA A 252 -12.49 -6.36 -9.04
C ALA A 252 -12.21 -6.33 -7.52
N LEU A 253 -12.78 -5.36 -6.80
CA LEU A 253 -12.66 -5.27 -5.34
C LEU A 253 -13.30 -6.47 -4.63
N LEU A 254 -14.47 -6.90 -5.09
CA LEU A 254 -15.13 -8.11 -4.58
C LEU A 254 -14.27 -9.35 -4.84
N GLY A 255 -13.71 -9.48 -6.04
CA GLY A 255 -12.78 -10.54 -6.38
C GLY A 255 -11.58 -10.57 -5.43
N ILE A 256 -10.94 -9.43 -5.19
CA ILE A 256 -9.83 -9.30 -4.23
C ILE A 256 -10.26 -9.70 -2.82
N ALA A 257 -11.44 -9.27 -2.36
CA ALA A 257 -11.93 -9.56 -1.02
C ALA A 257 -12.27 -11.05 -0.80
N VAL A 258 -12.79 -11.72 -1.83
CA VAL A 258 -13.19 -13.13 -1.77
C VAL A 258 -12.01 -14.08 -2.04
N LEU A 259 -10.98 -13.61 -2.77
CA LEU A 259 -9.86 -14.44 -3.22
C LEU A 259 -9.15 -15.22 -2.09
N PRO A 260 -8.81 -14.62 -0.92
CA PRO A 260 -8.20 -15.37 0.17
C PRO A 260 -9.08 -16.52 0.65
N SER A 261 -10.37 -16.25 0.91
CA SER A 261 -11.32 -17.28 1.38
C SER A 261 -11.54 -18.36 0.33
N ALA A 262 -11.66 -17.99 -0.95
CA ALA A 262 -11.83 -18.94 -2.04
C ALA A 262 -10.63 -19.88 -2.18
N LEU A 263 -9.40 -19.36 -2.04
CA LEU A 263 -8.18 -20.18 -2.08
C LEU A 263 -8.01 -21.05 -0.84
N THR A 264 -8.36 -20.55 0.35
CA THR A 264 -8.39 -21.38 1.56
C THR A 264 -9.37 -22.53 1.42
N THR A 265 -10.61 -22.27 0.99
CA THR A 265 -11.60 -23.33 0.77
C THR A 265 -11.15 -24.28 -0.34
N ALA A 266 -10.53 -23.80 -1.42
CA ALA A 266 -9.98 -24.67 -2.45
C ALA A 266 -8.85 -25.56 -1.91
N ALA A 267 -7.99 -25.05 -1.04
CA ALA A 267 -6.95 -25.84 -0.39
C ALA A 267 -7.56 -26.96 0.48
N GLU A 268 -8.56 -26.62 1.30
CA GLU A 268 -9.28 -27.57 2.16
C GLU A 268 -9.99 -28.66 1.36
N VAL A 269 -10.65 -28.30 0.25
CA VAL A 269 -11.42 -29.24 -0.58
C VAL A 269 -10.52 -30.13 -1.44
N THR A 270 -9.42 -29.58 -1.97
CA THR A 270 -8.54 -30.33 -2.89
C THR A 270 -7.40 -31.06 -2.18
N GLY A 271 -7.14 -30.74 -0.91
CA GLY A 271 -5.98 -31.22 -0.17
C GLY A 271 -4.63 -30.72 -0.75
N ARG A 272 -4.66 -29.70 -1.61
CA ARG A 272 -3.47 -29.11 -2.23
C ARG A 272 -3.14 -27.78 -1.54
N ASP A 273 -1.86 -27.58 -1.25
CA ASP A 273 -1.39 -26.30 -0.73
C ASP A 273 -1.66 -25.18 -1.76
N MET A 274 -2.34 -24.13 -1.32
CA MET A 274 -2.60 -22.93 -2.12
C MET A 274 -1.70 -21.78 -1.66
N PRO A 275 -1.26 -20.90 -2.58
CA PRO A 275 -0.43 -19.76 -2.23
C PRO A 275 -1.20 -18.78 -1.32
N PRO A 276 -0.55 -18.20 -0.29
CA PRO A 276 -1.20 -17.18 0.51
C PRO A 276 -1.41 -15.89 -0.31
N VAL A 277 -2.51 -15.21 -0.06
CA VAL A 277 -2.93 -14.01 -0.82
C VAL A 277 -2.54 -12.76 -0.07
N ALA A 278 -1.63 -11.97 -0.64
CA ALA A 278 -1.22 -10.67 -0.10
C ALA A 278 -2.07 -9.50 -0.61
N TRP A 279 -2.93 -9.73 -1.61
CA TRP A 279 -3.82 -8.70 -2.16
C TRP A 279 -4.87 -8.30 -1.13
N GLY A 280 -4.83 -7.04 -0.71
CA GLY A 280 -5.76 -6.51 0.27
C GLY A 280 -5.13 -5.41 1.12
N PHE A 281 -5.95 -4.77 1.95
CA PHE A 281 -5.49 -3.70 2.82
C PHE A 281 -6.06 -3.87 4.22
N GLY A 282 -5.25 -3.56 5.24
CA GLY A 282 -5.68 -3.59 6.64
C GLY A 282 -6.31 -2.25 7.07
N THR A 283 -7.05 -2.27 8.19
CA THR A 283 -7.69 -1.08 8.77
C THR A 283 -6.74 0.09 8.93
N TYR A 284 -5.50 -0.17 9.38
CA TYR A 284 -4.49 0.87 9.58
C TYR A 284 -4.20 1.67 8.30
N SER A 285 -4.08 0.99 7.15
CA SER A 285 -3.76 1.64 5.87
C SER A 285 -4.89 2.53 5.36
N LEU A 286 -6.14 2.11 5.58
CA LEU A 286 -7.32 2.92 5.29
C LEU A 286 -7.38 4.16 6.20
N VAL A 287 -7.13 3.98 7.50
CA VAL A 287 -7.09 5.10 8.47
C VAL A 287 -6.00 6.10 8.10
N TYR A 288 -4.78 5.64 7.74
CA TYR A 288 -3.73 6.54 7.27
C TYR A 288 -4.09 7.27 5.98
N ALA A 289 -4.74 6.60 5.03
CA ALA A 289 -5.15 7.23 3.79
C ALA A 289 -6.21 8.31 4.00
N VAL A 290 -7.29 7.99 4.73
CA VAL A 290 -8.38 8.94 5.00
C VAL A 290 -7.93 10.04 5.96
N GLY A 291 -7.32 9.68 7.09
CA GLY A 291 -6.80 10.63 8.08
C GLY A 291 -5.72 11.54 7.49
N GLY A 292 -4.81 10.98 6.71
CA GLY A 292 -3.81 11.74 5.97
C GLY A 292 -4.42 12.71 4.96
N ALA A 293 -5.46 12.30 4.23
CA ALA A 293 -6.19 13.18 3.32
C ALA A 293 -6.80 14.38 4.04
N LEU A 294 -7.39 14.16 5.22
CA LEU A 294 -7.93 15.21 6.08
C LEU A 294 -6.83 16.18 6.54
N LEU A 295 -5.70 15.65 7.02
CA LEU A 295 -4.58 16.47 7.48
C LEU A 295 -3.94 17.29 6.34
N PHE A 296 -3.83 16.72 5.14
CA PHE A 296 -3.35 17.45 3.96
C PHE A 296 -4.33 18.52 3.48
N ALA A 297 -5.64 18.36 3.75
CA ALA A 297 -6.69 19.31 3.42
C ALA A 297 -6.83 20.46 4.43
N LEU A 298 -6.13 20.43 5.57
CA LEU A 298 -6.18 21.49 6.56
C LEU A 298 -5.85 22.88 5.95
N PRO A 299 -6.56 23.95 6.36
CA PRO A 299 -6.26 25.32 5.95
C PRO A 299 -4.83 25.75 6.29
N ALA A 300 -4.27 26.66 5.48
CA ALA A 300 -3.00 27.29 5.81
C ALA A 300 -3.10 28.00 7.17
N GLY A 301 -2.14 27.74 8.07
CA GLY A 301 -2.14 28.32 9.42
C GLY A 301 -2.93 27.53 10.48
N ALA A 302 -3.62 26.43 10.12
CA ALA A 302 -4.31 25.57 11.10
C ALA A 302 -3.37 25.05 12.20
N VAL A 303 -2.12 24.76 11.85
CA VAL A 303 -1.07 24.40 12.81
C VAL A 303 -0.12 25.58 12.98
N ARG A 304 -0.48 26.48 13.91
CA ARG A 304 0.27 27.72 14.18
C ARG A 304 1.60 27.47 14.91
N ARG A 305 1.66 26.48 15.79
CA ARG A 305 2.83 26.20 16.65
C ARG A 305 3.42 24.83 16.30
N ARG A 306 4.45 24.80 15.44
CA ARG A 306 5.09 23.55 14.95
C ARG A 306 6.20 23.00 15.85
N TRP A 307 6.76 23.80 16.78
CA TRP A 307 7.86 23.36 17.65
C TRP A 307 7.58 22.07 18.46
N PRO A 308 6.35 21.77 18.95
CA PRO A 308 6.13 20.53 19.69
C PRO A 308 6.36 19.29 18.83
N LEU A 309 6.12 19.40 17.52
CA LEU A 309 6.37 18.31 16.56
C LEU A 309 7.86 18.01 16.42
N PHE A 310 8.73 19.03 16.54
CA PHE A 310 10.18 18.84 16.51
C PHE A 310 10.71 18.14 17.77
N VAL A 311 9.96 18.15 18.87
CA VAL A 311 10.29 17.39 20.10
C VAL A 311 9.63 16.01 20.07
N LEU A 312 8.37 15.92 19.63
CA LEU A 312 7.63 14.67 19.57
C LEU A 312 8.21 13.70 18.54
N LEU A 313 8.71 14.20 17.41
CA LEU A 313 9.32 13.36 16.38
C LEU A 313 10.56 12.57 16.89
N PRO A 314 11.60 13.20 17.44
CA PRO A 314 12.73 12.45 17.99
C PRO A 314 12.34 11.59 19.19
N LEU A 315 11.38 12.01 20.02
CA LEU A 315 10.87 11.18 21.12
C LEU A 315 10.23 9.88 20.61
N THR A 316 9.44 9.96 19.55
CA THR A 316 8.80 8.77 18.94
C THR A 316 9.80 7.89 18.19
N MET A 317 10.86 8.47 17.60
CA MET A 317 11.99 7.70 17.06
C MET A 317 12.77 6.98 18.16
N ALA A 318 13.05 7.64 19.30
CA ALA A 318 13.68 7.01 20.45
C ALA A 318 12.80 5.89 21.03
N GLY A 319 11.49 6.12 21.10
CA GLY A 319 10.51 5.08 21.47
C GLY A 319 10.50 3.90 20.49
N ALA A 320 10.60 4.16 19.19
CA ALA A 320 10.70 3.13 18.16
C ALA A 320 11.99 2.31 18.29
N LEU A 321 13.13 2.96 18.57
CA LEU A 321 14.41 2.31 18.84
C LEU A 321 14.32 1.39 20.07
N TRP A 322 13.75 1.90 21.16
CA TRP A 322 13.54 1.10 22.36
C TRP A 322 12.61 -0.09 22.09
N TYR A 323 11.48 0.12 21.41
CA TYR A 323 10.54 -0.95 21.09
C TYR A 323 11.18 -2.05 20.23
N ASN A 324 11.91 -1.66 19.17
CA ASN A 324 12.59 -2.60 18.27
C ASN A 324 13.67 -3.42 18.98
N THR A 325 14.35 -2.85 19.98
CA THR A 325 15.46 -3.54 20.66
C THR A 325 15.05 -4.30 21.92
N GLN A 326 13.96 -3.89 22.59
CA GLN A 326 13.57 -4.45 23.89
C GLN A 326 12.27 -5.26 23.87
N ILE A 327 11.39 -5.03 22.89
CA ILE A 327 10.05 -5.64 22.87
C ILE A 327 9.88 -6.54 21.66
N HIS A 328 9.85 -5.95 20.47
CA HIS A 328 9.51 -6.69 19.26
C HIS A 328 10.07 -6.03 18.02
N TYR A 329 10.95 -6.75 17.34
CA TYR A 329 11.39 -6.44 15.98
C TYR A 329 10.70 -7.39 14.99
N VAL A 330 10.02 -6.93 13.94
CA VAL A 330 9.91 -5.54 13.45
C VAL A 330 8.70 -4.81 14.04
N MET A 331 8.80 -3.50 14.29
CA MET A 331 7.67 -2.69 14.77
C MET A 331 6.49 -2.66 13.76
N PRO A 332 5.25 -2.93 14.20
CA PRO A 332 4.07 -2.88 13.33
C PRO A 332 3.71 -1.48 12.84
N ASN A 333 3.23 -1.35 11.60
CA ASN A 333 2.78 -0.07 11.02
C ASN A 333 1.58 0.55 11.76
N ALA A 334 0.81 -0.26 12.49
CA ALA A 334 -0.32 0.18 13.30
C ALA A 334 0.09 0.69 14.70
N HIS A 335 1.38 0.64 15.04
CA HIS A 335 1.88 1.05 16.36
C HIS A 335 1.75 2.57 16.58
N LEU A 336 1.51 2.97 17.83
CA LEU A 336 1.26 4.37 18.20
C LEU A 336 2.43 5.30 17.84
N PHE A 337 3.68 4.86 18.02
CA PHE A 337 4.85 5.64 17.62
C PHE A 337 4.88 5.89 16.11
N VAL A 338 4.47 4.92 15.30
CA VAL A 338 4.39 5.07 13.84
C VAL A 338 3.34 6.12 13.46
N ALA A 339 2.17 6.06 14.10
CA ALA A 339 1.12 7.04 13.87
C ALA A 339 1.57 8.46 14.25
N ALA A 340 2.18 8.63 15.42
CA ALA A 340 2.67 9.91 15.90
C ALA A 340 3.80 10.48 15.01
N MET A 341 4.78 9.65 14.61
CA MET A 341 5.83 10.06 13.66
C MET A 341 5.22 10.52 12.33
N SER A 342 4.26 9.76 11.80
CA SER A 342 3.57 10.09 10.54
C SER A 342 2.87 11.44 10.62
N ILE A 343 2.12 11.69 11.70
CA ILE A 343 1.47 12.99 11.91
C ILE A 343 2.50 14.11 12.02
N CYS A 344 3.59 13.91 12.78
CA CYS A 344 4.64 14.90 12.93
C CYS A 344 5.27 15.28 11.58
N VAL A 345 5.73 14.29 10.82
CA VAL A 345 6.36 14.52 9.51
C VAL A 345 5.37 15.15 8.54
N LEU A 346 4.12 14.66 8.49
CA LEU A 346 3.06 15.23 7.67
C LEU A 346 2.87 16.72 7.94
N LEU A 347 2.68 17.10 9.21
CA LEU A 347 2.41 18.49 9.58
C LEU A 347 3.65 19.39 9.47
N LEU A 348 4.85 18.84 9.67
CA LEU A 348 6.11 19.57 9.50
C LEU A 348 6.39 19.90 8.02
N VAL A 349 6.15 18.97 7.11
CA VAL A 349 6.46 19.12 5.67
C VAL A 349 5.29 19.73 4.89
N SER A 350 4.04 19.48 5.29
CA SER A 350 2.86 20.03 4.62
C SER A 350 2.90 21.55 4.61
N ARG A 351 2.64 22.13 3.44
CA ARG A 351 2.66 23.57 3.14
C ARG A 351 4.02 24.25 3.35
N VAL A 352 5.12 23.50 3.43
CA VAL A 352 6.46 24.10 3.41
C VAL A 352 6.67 24.80 2.07
N ARG A 353 7.13 26.05 2.11
CA ARG A 353 7.42 26.83 0.91
C ARG A 353 8.67 26.29 0.24
N VAL A 354 8.51 25.57 -0.86
CA VAL A 354 9.63 25.17 -1.71
C VAL A 354 10.03 26.35 -2.60
N PRO A 355 11.30 26.81 -2.54
CA PRO A 355 11.77 27.93 -3.35
C PRO A 355 11.58 27.64 -4.85
N GLY A 356 11.19 28.67 -5.62
CA GLY A 356 10.82 28.54 -7.04
C GLY A 356 11.88 27.81 -7.88
N ALA A 357 13.16 28.11 -7.64
CA ALA A 357 14.30 27.50 -8.35
C ALA A 357 14.39 25.97 -8.18
N TRP A 358 13.92 25.41 -7.06
CA TRP A 358 14.00 23.99 -6.78
C TRP A 358 12.78 23.20 -7.26
N ARG A 359 11.65 23.86 -7.54
CA ARG A 359 10.38 23.20 -7.94
C ARG A 359 10.52 22.29 -9.18
N PRO A 360 11.22 22.69 -10.27
CA PRO A 360 11.36 21.82 -11.43
C PRO A 360 12.18 20.56 -11.14
N ARG A 361 13.27 20.70 -10.37
CA ARG A 361 14.14 19.58 -9.97
C ARG A 361 13.39 18.63 -9.04
N LEU A 362 12.68 19.19 -8.07
CA LEU A 362 11.84 18.44 -7.14
C LEU A 362 10.78 17.62 -7.87
N ARG A 363 10.05 18.24 -8.80
CA ARG A 363 9.05 17.54 -9.63
C ARG A 363 9.67 16.43 -10.45
N LYS A 364 10.86 16.67 -11.02
CA LYS A 364 11.59 15.68 -11.84
C LYS A 364 12.01 14.47 -11.00
N LEU A 365 12.56 14.68 -9.81
CA LEU A 365 12.95 13.63 -8.88
C LEU A 365 11.74 12.89 -8.31
N ALA A 366 10.70 13.61 -7.88
CA ALA A 366 9.47 12.99 -7.37
C ALA A 366 8.79 12.13 -8.44
N GLY A 367 8.84 12.56 -9.70
CA GLY A 367 8.37 11.78 -10.84
C GLY A 367 9.25 10.56 -11.19
N ALA A 368 10.43 10.41 -10.57
CA ALA A 368 11.32 9.25 -10.68
C ALA A 368 11.29 8.36 -9.42
N ALA A 369 10.58 8.79 -8.37
CA ALA A 369 10.58 8.11 -7.07
C ALA A 369 10.04 6.67 -7.13
N LEU A 370 9.03 6.39 -7.97
CA LEU A 370 8.47 5.04 -8.10
C LEU A 370 9.50 4.07 -8.70
N GLY A 371 10.11 4.39 -9.84
CA GLY A 371 11.17 3.56 -10.41
C GLY A 371 12.38 3.42 -9.48
N ALA A 372 12.74 4.49 -8.75
CA ALA A 372 13.82 4.43 -7.76
C ALA A 372 13.47 3.48 -6.60
N TYR A 373 12.22 3.53 -6.12
CA TYR A 373 11.69 2.58 -5.14
C TYR A 373 11.63 1.14 -5.68
N LEU A 374 11.43 0.94 -6.98
CA LEU A 374 11.39 -0.43 -7.51
C LEU A 374 12.78 -1.03 -7.71
N VAL A 375 13.81 -0.23 -7.99
CA VAL A 375 15.17 -0.75 -8.24
C VAL A 375 16.07 -0.82 -7.03
N HIS A 376 15.81 0.01 -6.00
CA HIS A 376 16.77 0.17 -4.89
C HIS A 376 17.13 -1.14 -4.20
N VAL A 377 16.22 -2.10 -4.14
CA VAL A 377 16.43 -3.41 -3.53
C VAL A 377 17.59 -4.15 -4.20
N LEU A 378 17.70 -4.08 -5.53
CA LEU A 378 18.83 -4.69 -6.23
C LEU A 378 20.15 -4.07 -5.79
N PHE A 379 20.21 -2.75 -5.62
CA PHE A 379 21.41 -2.09 -5.12
C PHE A 379 21.69 -2.41 -3.65
N VAL A 380 20.65 -2.55 -2.83
CA VAL A 380 20.81 -3.00 -1.43
C VAL A 380 21.41 -4.42 -1.40
N GLU A 381 20.84 -5.36 -2.15
CA GLU A 381 21.31 -6.76 -2.14
C GLU A 381 22.69 -6.94 -2.79
N GLU A 382 23.01 -6.19 -3.86
CA GLU A 382 24.26 -6.39 -4.61
C GLU A 382 25.41 -5.52 -4.10
N ILE A 383 25.13 -4.39 -3.44
CA ILE A 383 26.16 -3.46 -2.96
C ILE A 383 26.24 -3.46 -1.44
N VAL A 384 25.10 -3.31 -0.76
CA VAL A 384 25.09 -3.15 0.71
C VAL A 384 25.39 -4.49 1.38
N ALA A 385 24.67 -5.56 1.01
CA ALA A 385 24.79 -6.85 1.69
C ALA A 385 26.22 -7.42 1.70
N PRO A 386 27.03 -7.33 0.62
CA PRO A 386 28.41 -7.81 0.64
C PRO A 386 29.40 -6.92 1.40
N LEU A 387 29.10 -5.63 1.58
CA LEU A 387 30.02 -4.65 2.18
C LEU A 387 29.83 -4.47 3.69
N VAL A 388 28.68 -4.88 4.22
CA VAL A 388 28.36 -4.77 5.64
C VAL A 388 28.93 -5.98 6.40
N SER A 389 29.67 -5.71 7.47
CA SER A 389 30.29 -6.71 8.34
C SER A 389 29.89 -6.48 9.81
N PRO A 390 29.75 -7.53 10.62
CA PRO A 390 29.51 -7.41 12.07
C PRO A 390 30.65 -6.71 12.82
N ASP A 391 31.89 -6.80 12.33
CA ASP A 391 33.10 -6.36 13.06
C ASP A 391 33.32 -4.83 13.02
N LEU A 392 32.38 -4.07 12.48
CA LEU A 392 32.48 -2.62 12.34
C LEU A 392 32.33 -1.93 13.70
N SER A 393 33.26 -1.03 14.01
CA SER A 393 33.10 -0.12 15.15
C SER A 393 31.95 0.86 14.91
N GLY A 394 31.35 1.40 15.97
CA GLY A 394 30.19 2.30 15.86
C GLY A 394 30.38 3.47 14.88
N PRO A 395 31.46 4.26 14.95
CA PRO A 395 31.71 5.35 14.01
C PRO A 395 31.88 4.87 12.57
N VAL A 396 32.59 3.76 12.35
CA VAL A 396 32.80 3.20 11.00
C VAL A 396 31.49 2.67 10.43
N ALA A 397 30.69 1.97 11.24
CA ALA A 397 29.38 1.48 10.85
C ALA A 397 28.45 2.64 10.45
N GLY A 398 28.44 3.73 11.24
CA GLY A 398 27.66 4.93 10.94
C GLY A 398 28.09 5.62 9.64
N LEU A 399 29.40 5.79 9.43
CA LEU A 399 29.93 6.38 8.19
C LEU A 399 29.63 5.50 6.97
N LEU A 400 29.82 4.18 7.10
CA LEU A 400 29.51 3.23 6.04
C LEU A 400 28.02 3.24 5.71
N LEU A 401 27.14 3.26 6.71
CA LEU A 401 25.69 3.34 6.52
C LEU A 401 25.29 4.57 5.71
N VAL A 402 25.83 5.75 6.05
CA VAL A 402 25.57 6.99 5.31
C VAL A 402 26.11 6.91 3.88
N GLY A 403 27.33 6.41 3.69
CA GLY A 403 27.93 6.24 2.36
C GLY A 403 27.15 5.28 1.47
N LEU A 404 26.71 4.14 2.03
CA LEU A 404 25.89 3.15 1.33
C LEU A 404 24.49 3.69 1.00
N LEU A 405 23.86 4.42 1.92
CA LEU A 405 22.59 5.10 1.66
C LEU A 405 22.70 6.08 0.49
N ILE A 406 23.70 6.96 0.50
CA ILE A 406 23.92 7.93 -0.59
C ILE A 406 24.13 7.20 -1.91
N THR A 407 24.92 6.12 -1.89
CA THR A 407 25.19 5.29 -3.08
C THR A 407 23.92 4.67 -3.63
N VAL A 408 23.14 3.98 -2.79
CA VAL A 408 21.85 3.36 -3.17
C VAL A 408 20.89 4.41 -3.71
N MET A 409 20.75 5.56 -3.04
CA MET A 409 19.89 6.65 -3.51
C MET A 409 20.34 7.18 -4.86
N ALA A 410 21.62 7.50 -5.02
CA ALA A 410 22.16 8.05 -6.25
C ALA A 410 21.95 7.10 -7.43
N LEU A 411 22.27 5.82 -7.27
CA LEU A 411 22.09 4.80 -8.31
C LEU A 411 20.61 4.58 -8.64
N SER A 412 19.75 4.48 -7.62
CA SER A 412 18.31 4.26 -7.82
C SER A 412 17.63 5.39 -8.57
N PHE A 413 17.91 6.63 -8.19
CA PHE A 413 17.37 7.80 -8.89
C PHE A 413 18.02 7.98 -10.27
N ALA A 414 19.31 7.69 -10.44
CA ALA A 414 19.97 7.75 -11.75
C ALA A 414 19.33 6.76 -12.75
N CYS A 415 19.12 5.50 -12.35
CA CYS A 415 18.45 4.49 -13.17
C CYS A 415 17.03 4.93 -13.54
N SER A 416 16.24 5.36 -12.57
CA SER A 416 14.86 5.82 -12.82
C SER A 416 14.77 7.06 -13.72
N LEU A 417 15.73 7.98 -13.58
CA LEU A 417 15.85 9.14 -14.47
C LEU A 417 16.27 8.74 -15.88
N LEU A 418 17.16 7.76 -16.03
CA LEU A 418 17.59 7.22 -17.31
C LEU A 418 16.43 6.54 -18.05
N TRP A 419 15.64 5.71 -17.36
CA TRP A 419 14.42 5.10 -17.94
C TRP A 419 13.39 6.14 -18.38
N GLY A 420 13.34 7.27 -17.67
CA GLY A 420 12.57 8.44 -18.10
C GLY A 420 13.00 8.99 -19.46
N ARG A 421 14.29 8.98 -19.77
CA ARG A 421 14.81 9.41 -21.07
C ARG A 421 14.58 8.36 -22.15
N LEU A 422 14.58 7.07 -21.79
CA LEU A 422 14.36 5.95 -22.70
C LEU A 422 12.87 5.60 -22.92
N ASN A 423 11.94 6.42 -22.41
CA ASN A 423 10.48 6.17 -22.47
C ASN A 423 10.02 4.85 -21.80
N LEU A 424 10.80 4.29 -20.88
CA LEU A 424 10.51 3.01 -20.20
C LEU A 424 9.69 3.16 -18.90
N ARG A 425 9.34 4.39 -18.50
CA ARG A 425 8.59 4.65 -17.25
C ARG A 425 7.27 3.89 -17.14
N ARG A 426 6.58 3.71 -18.26
CA ARG A 426 5.31 2.95 -18.26
C ARG A 426 5.47 1.52 -17.76
N LEU A 427 6.66 0.93 -17.94
CA LEU A 427 6.98 -0.44 -17.56
C LEU A 427 7.76 -0.52 -16.25
N LEU A 428 8.67 0.43 -15.99
CA LEU A 428 9.61 0.34 -14.87
C LEU A 428 9.32 1.29 -13.70
N GLY A 429 8.33 2.18 -13.82
CA GLY A 429 7.95 3.17 -12.80
C GLY A 429 8.27 4.61 -13.18
#